data_AF-A0A8X7TS75-F1
#
_entry.id   AF-A0A8X7TS75-F1
#
_cell.length_a   1.000
_cell.length_b   1.000
_cell.length_c   1.000
_cell.angle_alpha   90.00
_cell.angle_beta   90.00
_cell.angle_gamma   90.00
#
_symmetry.space_group_name_H-M   'P 1'
#
loop_
_entity.id
_entity.type
_entity.pdbx_description
1 polymer ?
#
loop_
_entity_poly.entity_id
_entity_poly.type
_entity_poly.pdbx_seq_one_letter_code
_entity_poly.pdbx_strand_id
1 'polypeptide(L)'
;MAATVVLSCSRNSTKARTWKRWISSLKVVWKKDTKLDEAIEQDKRYNLCARVVKEVLNEPRQVILLRYLEKRRERLRLNFKAKSFVEMNPSLFEIYHDRIKPKSDPVQFIRPAQRLRAFLDEEERR
;
A
#
# COMPACT_ATOMS: atom_id res chain seq x y z
N MET A 1 -38.35 -19.21 -5.38
CA MET A 1 -39.32 -18.31 -4.73
C MET A 1 -39.25 -16.97 -5.45
N ALA A 2 -40.34 -16.61 -6.12
CA ALA A 2 -40.41 -15.52 -7.08
C ALA A 2 -40.65 -14.16 -6.40
N ALA A 3 -40.04 -13.10 -6.93
CA ALA A 3 -40.42 -11.72 -6.62
C ALA A 3 -41.02 -11.10 -7.89
N THR A 4 -42.34 -10.96 -7.88
CA THR A 4 -43.16 -10.35 -8.92
C THR A 4 -42.93 -8.85 -8.95
N VAL A 5 -42.51 -8.31 -10.10
CA VAL A 5 -42.53 -6.85 -10.36
C VAL A 5 -43.90 -6.52 -10.94
N VAL A 6 -44.77 -5.89 -10.15
CA VAL A 6 -46.05 -5.34 -10.63
C VAL A 6 -45.76 -3.99 -11.29
N LEU A 7 -45.71 -3.98 -12.63
CA LEU A 7 -45.73 -2.76 -13.43
C LEU A 7 -47.18 -2.47 -13.85
N SER A 8 -47.90 -1.70 -13.04
CA SER A 8 -49.19 -1.12 -13.43
C SER A 8 -48.95 0.17 -14.22
N CYS A 9 -48.95 0.08 -15.55
CA CYS A 9 -48.97 1.25 -16.44
C CYS A 9 -50.41 1.70 -16.67
N SER A 10 -50.89 2.69 -15.91
CA SER A 10 -52.08 3.45 -16.29
C SER A 10 -51.68 4.57 -17.25
N ARG A 11 -52.16 4.51 -18.49
CA ARG A 11 -52.06 5.60 -19.46
C ARG A 11 -52.97 6.73 -19.01
N ASN A 12 -52.41 7.90 -18.78
CA ASN A 12 -53.06 9.15 -19.17
C ASN A 12 -52.01 10.20 -19.52
N SER A 13 -52.09 10.62 -20.79
CA SER A 13 -51.38 11.76 -21.35
C SER A 13 -51.96 13.03 -20.76
N THR A 14 -51.13 13.86 -20.13
CA THR A 14 -51.12 15.31 -20.31
C THR A 14 -50.01 15.94 -19.48
N LYS A 15 -49.18 16.74 -20.17
CA LYS A 15 -48.26 17.76 -19.64
C LYS A 15 -47.17 17.23 -18.70
N ALA A 16 -45.99 16.98 -19.30
CA ALA A 16 -44.73 16.80 -18.61
C ALA A 16 -44.40 18.05 -17.76
N ARG A 17 -44.95 18.09 -16.54
CA ARG A 17 -44.45 18.91 -15.45
C ARG A 17 -43.12 18.27 -15.05
N THR A 18 -42.02 18.86 -15.51
CA THR A 18 -40.66 18.52 -15.09
C THR A 18 -40.53 18.81 -13.60
N TRP A 19 -40.93 17.86 -12.77
CA TRP A 19 -40.58 17.87 -11.37
C TRP A 19 -39.09 17.53 -11.30
N LYS A 20 -38.25 18.58 -11.38
CA LYS A 20 -36.89 18.54 -10.83
C LYS A 20 -37.05 18.24 -9.35
N ARG A 21 -37.12 16.96 -9.00
CA ARG A 21 -37.11 16.50 -7.63
C ARG A 21 -35.70 16.75 -7.14
N TRP A 22 -35.49 17.91 -6.52
CA TRP A 22 -34.26 18.26 -5.84
C TRP A 22 -34.01 17.15 -4.81
N ILE A 23 -32.96 16.35 -5.03
CA ILE A 23 -32.54 15.35 -4.04
C ILE A 23 -31.88 16.12 -2.91
N SER A 24 -32.67 16.72 -2.02
CA SER A 24 -32.20 17.62 -0.96
C SER A 24 -31.55 16.90 0.22
N SER A 25 -31.48 15.58 0.20
CA SER A 25 -30.66 14.79 1.12
C SER A 25 -30.51 13.37 0.59
N LEU A 26 -29.53 13.16 -0.30
CA LEU A 26 -28.95 11.82 -0.46
C LEU A 26 -28.27 11.52 0.88
N LYS A 27 -29.03 10.95 1.82
CA LYS A 27 -28.48 10.47 3.09
C LYS A 27 -27.58 9.30 2.74
N VAL A 28 -26.28 9.60 2.59
CA VAL A 28 -25.23 8.61 2.38
C VAL A 28 -25.18 7.76 3.65
N VAL A 29 -25.88 6.61 3.62
CA VAL A 29 -25.79 5.62 4.69
C VAL A 29 -24.45 4.94 4.51
N TRP A 30 -23.48 5.33 5.34
CA TRP A 30 -22.19 4.65 5.42
C TRP A 30 -22.43 3.19 5.82
N LYS A 31 -22.27 2.28 4.87
CA LYS A 31 -22.23 0.84 5.13
C LYS A 31 -20.78 0.43 5.31
N LYS A 32 -20.47 -0.24 6.42
CA LYS A 32 -19.16 -0.84 6.65
C LYS A 32 -19.03 -2.06 5.73
N ASP A 33 -18.16 -1.97 4.73
CA ASP A 33 -17.84 -3.08 3.84
C ASP A 33 -16.47 -3.65 4.23
N THR A 34 -16.47 -4.85 4.81
CA THR A 34 -15.24 -5.46 5.32
C THR A 34 -14.24 -5.78 4.22
N LYS A 35 -14.70 -6.13 3.01
CA LYS A 35 -13.79 -6.43 1.89
C LYS A 35 -13.10 -5.18 1.40
N LEU A 36 -13.85 -4.06 1.36
CA LEU A 36 -13.28 -2.77 0.99
C LEU A 36 -12.27 -2.31 2.03
N ASP A 37 -12.60 -2.42 3.33
CA ASP A 37 -11.70 -2.07 4.43
C ASP A 37 -10.41 -2.91 4.38
N GLU A 38 -10.51 -4.22 4.13
CA GLU A 38 -9.35 -5.11 3.98
C GLU A 38 -8.46 -4.72 2.80
N ALA A 39 -9.06 -4.42 1.63
CA ALA A 39 -8.31 -3.97 0.46
C ALA A 39 -7.58 -2.64 0.74
N ILE A 40 -8.22 -1.71 1.45
CA ILE A 40 -7.61 -0.45 1.88
C ILE A 40 -6.41 -0.70 2.80
N GLU A 41 -6.52 -1.62 3.76
CA GLU A 41 -5.41 -1.95 4.65
C GLU A 41 -4.25 -2.65 3.92
N GLN A 42 -4.55 -3.54 2.97
CA GLN A 42 -3.53 -4.15 2.12
C GLN A 42 -2.79 -3.10 1.28
N ASP A 43 -3.53 -2.16 0.68
CA ASP A 43 -2.95 -1.08 -0.13
C ASP A 43 -2.05 -0.15 0.71
N LYS A 44 -2.45 0.17 1.95
CA LYS A 44 -1.60 0.93 2.88
C LYS A 44 -0.27 0.22 3.15
N ARG A 45 -0.30 -1.09 3.43
CA ARG A 45 0.90 -1.89 3.67
C ARG A 45 1.79 -1.94 2.43
N TYR A 46 1.18 -2.17 1.26
CA TYR A 46 1.88 -2.18 -0.02
C TYR A 46 2.59 -0.86 -0.30
N ASN A 47 1.87 0.26 -0.19
CA ASN A 47 2.41 1.59 -0.42
C ASN A 47 3.57 1.93 0.52
N LEU A 48 3.50 1.49 1.78
CA LEU A 48 4.58 1.69 2.75
C LEU A 48 5.82 0.86 2.38
N CYS A 49 5.64 -0.42 2.03
CA CYS A 49 6.75 -1.26 1.56
C CYS A 49 7.40 -0.72 0.28
N ALA A 50 6.60 -0.30 -0.70
CA ALA A 50 7.07 0.24 -1.97
C ALA A 50 7.95 1.50 -1.77
N ARG A 51 7.60 2.39 -0.85
CA ARG A 51 8.42 3.56 -0.50
C ARG A 51 9.79 3.17 0.02
N VAL A 52 9.85 2.20 0.94
CA VAL A 52 11.12 1.76 1.52
C VAL A 52 11.96 1.03 0.48
N VAL A 53 11.36 0.15 -0.33
CA VAL A 53 12.05 -0.54 -1.43
C VAL A 53 12.67 0.48 -2.37
N LYS A 54 11.91 1.52 -2.77
CA LYS A 54 12.41 2.59 -3.63
C LYS A 54 13.59 3.33 -3.03
N GLU A 55 13.55 3.68 -1.74
CA GLU A 55 14.69 4.32 -1.07
C GLU A 55 15.93 3.43 -1.06
N VAL A 56 15.78 2.13 -0.80
CA VAL A 56 16.92 1.19 -0.77
C VAL A 56 17.50 0.99 -2.17
N LEU A 57 16.66 0.87 -3.20
CA LEU A 57 17.11 0.71 -4.59
C LEU A 57 17.76 1.97 -5.17
N ASN A 58 17.38 3.15 -4.68
CA ASN A 58 17.99 4.42 -5.08
C ASN A 58 19.40 4.63 -4.50
N GLU A 59 19.80 3.88 -3.47
CA GLU A 59 21.14 4.00 -2.91
C GLU A 59 22.20 3.43 -3.86
N PRO A 60 23.41 4.02 -3.90
CA PRO A 60 24.52 3.43 -4.63
C PRO A 60 24.81 2.03 -4.06
N ARG A 61 24.96 1.03 -4.94
CA ARG A 61 25.09 -0.40 -4.62
C ARG A 61 23.84 -1.05 -4.00
N GLN A 62 22.71 -0.34 -3.93
CA GLN A 62 21.46 -0.84 -3.37
C GLN A 62 21.61 -1.36 -1.93
N VAL A 63 22.42 -0.66 -1.13
CA VAL A 63 22.72 -1.03 0.26
C VAL A 63 22.61 0.22 1.12
N ILE A 64 21.92 0.11 2.27
CA ILE A 64 21.77 1.19 3.23
C ILE A 64 22.11 0.73 4.64
N LEU A 65 22.76 1.59 5.44
CA LEU A 65 22.91 1.30 6.87
C LEU A 65 21.55 1.39 7.57
N LEU A 66 21.28 0.48 8.50
CA LEU A 66 20.06 0.52 9.31
C LEU A 66 19.88 1.87 10.02
N ARG A 67 20.98 2.46 10.51
CA ARG A 67 20.99 3.78 11.13
C ARG A 67 20.55 4.90 10.18
N TYR A 68 20.88 4.82 8.90
CA TYR A 68 20.45 5.81 7.93
C TYR A 68 18.98 5.65 7.56
N LEU A 69 18.48 4.41 7.47
CA LEU A 69 17.06 4.17 7.26
C LEU A 69 16.22 4.72 8.44
N GLU A 70 16.69 4.54 9.68
CA GLU A 70 16.02 5.12 10.87
C GLU A 70 15.98 6.65 10.81
N LYS A 71 17.05 7.32 10.34
CA LYS A 71 17.02 8.79 10.15
C LYS A 71 16.00 9.24 9.10
N ARG A 72 15.76 8.42 8.06
CA ARG A 72 14.79 8.71 7.00
C ARG A 72 13.36 8.32 7.37
N ARG A 73 13.15 7.70 8.54
CA ARG A 73 11.84 7.25 9.04
C ARG A 73 10.76 8.32 8.97
N GLU A 74 11.07 9.54 9.41
CA GLU A 74 10.12 10.67 9.41
C GLU A 74 9.67 11.01 8.00
N ARG A 75 10.62 11.13 7.07
CA ARG A 75 10.35 11.38 5.64
C ARG A 75 9.53 10.25 5.01
N LEU A 76 9.80 9.00 5.40
CA LEU A 76 9.10 7.82 4.90
C LEU A 76 7.76 7.56 5.60
N ARG A 77 7.46 8.32 6.65
CA ARG A 77 6.28 8.15 7.51
C ARG A 77 6.17 6.71 8.03
N LEU A 78 7.30 6.12 8.41
CA LEU A 78 7.31 4.79 9.01
C LEU A 78 6.88 4.90 10.48
N ASN A 79 5.76 4.26 10.84
CA ASN A 79 5.28 4.25 12.21
C ASN A 79 6.16 3.36 13.12
N PHE A 80 6.84 2.38 12.55
CA PHE A 80 7.67 1.41 13.26
C PHE A 80 9.16 1.77 13.17
N LYS A 81 9.97 1.24 14.11
CA LYS A 81 11.43 1.27 14.00
C LYS A 81 11.87 0.55 12.73
N ALA A 82 12.91 1.05 12.07
CA ALA A 82 13.44 0.47 10.83
C ALA A 82 13.85 -1.00 11.02
N LYS A 83 14.43 -1.34 12.18
CA LYS A 83 14.80 -2.73 12.50
C LYS A 83 13.58 -3.65 12.49
N SER A 84 12.54 -3.27 13.23
CA SER A 84 11.29 -4.02 13.29
C SER A 84 10.59 -4.09 11.93
N PHE A 85 10.66 -3.02 11.14
CA PHE A 85 10.11 -3.01 9.78
C PHE A 85 10.77 -4.06 8.89
N VAL A 86 12.10 -4.16 8.93
CA VAL A 86 12.85 -5.15 8.15
C VAL A 86 12.57 -6.57 8.65
N GLU A 87 12.53 -6.78 9.98
CA GLU A 87 12.22 -8.08 10.59
C GLU A 87 10.82 -8.59 10.23
N MET A 88 9.83 -7.70 10.09
CA MET A 88 8.48 -8.05 9.64
C MET A 88 8.40 -8.39 8.15
N ASN A 89 9.39 -8.02 7.34
CA ASN A 89 9.38 -8.16 5.89
C ASN A 89 10.65 -8.86 5.34
N PRO A 90 10.95 -10.09 5.79
CA PRO A 90 12.19 -10.80 5.40
C PRO A 90 12.24 -11.16 3.91
N SER A 91 11.09 -11.21 3.23
CA SER A 91 11.03 -11.46 1.78
C SER A 91 11.51 -10.28 0.93
N LEU A 92 11.52 -9.06 1.49
CA LEU A 92 11.92 -7.84 0.79
C LEU A 92 13.35 -7.43 1.11
N PHE A 93 13.78 -7.64 2.36
CA PHE A 93 15.03 -7.11 2.88
C PHE A 93 15.80 -8.15 3.68
N GLU A 94 17.11 -8.03 3.65
CA GLU A 94 18.03 -8.86 4.42
C GLU A 94 18.98 -7.97 5.22
N ILE A 95 19.15 -8.30 6.51
CA ILE A 95 20.09 -7.62 7.40
C ILE A 95 21.39 -8.42 7.43
N TYR A 96 22.50 -7.75 7.15
CA TYR A 96 23.83 -8.33 7.30
C TYR A 96 24.76 -7.37 8.05
N HIS A 97 25.84 -7.92 8.59
CA HIS A 97 26.80 -7.17 9.38
C HIS A 97 28.09 -7.03 8.58
N ASP A 98 28.56 -5.81 8.41
CA ASP A 98 29.79 -5.53 7.67
C ASP A 98 30.58 -4.40 8.33
N ARG A 99 31.88 -4.35 8.07
CA ARG A 99 32.77 -3.35 8.63
C ARG A 99 33.03 -2.27 7.59
N ILE A 100 32.74 -1.02 7.97
CA ILE A 100 33.08 0.15 7.14
C ILE A 100 34.59 0.37 7.12
N LYS A 101 35.25 0.17 8.27
CA LYS A 101 36.70 0.25 8.40
C LYS A 101 37.24 -1.08 8.93
N PRO A 102 38.43 -1.52 8.51
CA PRO A 102 38.97 -2.83 8.90
C PRO A 102 39.03 -3.08 10.42
N LYS A 103 39.29 -2.03 11.20
CA LYS A 103 39.41 -2.07 12.67
C LYS A 103 38.18 -1.58 13.43
N SER A 104 37.07 -1.28 12.76
CA SER A 104 35.85 -0.81 13.42
C SER A 104 34.91 -1.97 13.74
N ASP A 105 34.04 -1.74 14.71
CA ASP A 105 32.93 -2.64 14.99
C ASP A 105 32.04 -2.84 13.76
N PRO A 106 31.50 -4.06 13.56
CA PRO A 106 30.58 -4.33 12.47
C PRO A 106 29.28 -3.55 12.65
N VAL A 107 28.79 -2.98 11.54
CA VAL A 107 27.56 -2.20 11.48
C VAL A 107 26.51 -2.98 10.71
N GLN A 108 25.24 -2.74 11.04
CA GLN A 108 24.11 -3.36 10.35
C GLN A 108 23.79 -2.64 9.05
N PHE A 109 23.81 -3.41 7.98
CA PHE A 109 23.41 -3.01 6.64
C PHE A 109 22.14 -3.74 6.23
N ILE A 110 21.37 -3.08 5.38
CA ILE A 110 20.16 -3.59 4.75
C ILE A 110 20.44 -3.66 3.26
N ARG A 111 20.09 -4.80 2.66
CA ARG A 111 20.05 -4.99 1.21
C ARG A 111 18.70 -5.55 0.77
N PRO A 112 18.30 -5.37 -0.50
CA PRO A 112 17.19 -6.12 -1.08
C PRO A 112 17.44 -7.62 -0.95
N ALA A 113 16.43 -8.35 -0.51
CA ALA A 113 16.49 -9.81 -0.44
C ALA A 113 16.61 -10.41 -1.85
N GLN A 114 17.21 -11.59 -1.94
CA GLN A 114 17.40 -12.28 -3.22
C GLN A 114 16.08 -12.52 -3.97
N ARG A 115 15.00 -12.80 -3.22
CA ARG A 115 13.65 -12.96 -3.80
C ARG A 115 13.15 -11.71 -4.50
N LEU A 116 13.36 -10.54 -3.89
CA LEU A 116 12.98 -9.25 -4.48
C LEU A 116 13.81 -8.97 -5.73
N ARG A 117 15.12 -9.28 -5.70
CA ARG A 117 15.99 -9.13 -6.88
C ARG A 117 15.54 -10.01 -8.03
N ALA A 118 15.31 -11.29 -7.77
CA ALA A 118 14.83 -12.23 -8.79
C ALA A 118 13.49 -11.79 -9.41
N PHE A 119 12.59 -11.22 -8.59
CA PHE A 119 11.34 -10.66 -9.08
C PHE A 119 11.56 -9.43 -9.98
N LEU A 120 12.43 -8.50 -9.59
CA LEU A 120 12.75 -7.33 -10.41
C LEU A 120 13.43 -7.73 -11.73
N ASP A 121 14.34 -8.70 -11.69
CA ASP A 121 15.01 -9.24 -12.89
C ASP A 121 14.02 -9.94 -13.84
N GLU A 122 12.97 -10.58 -13.31
CA GLU A 122 11.91 -11.21 -14.13
C GLU A 122 11.04 -10.14 -14.79
N GLU A 123 10.65 -9.11 -14.06
CA GLU A 123 9.83 -8.01 -14.57
C GLU A 123 10.58 -7.12 -15.57
N GLU A 124 11.90 -6.96 -15.44
CA GLU A 124 12.72 -6.25 -16.43
C GLU A 124 12.86 -7.02 -17.75
N ARG A 125 12.74 -8.35 -17.72
CA ARG A 125 12.80 -9.19 -18.93
C ARG A 125 11.48 -9.29 -19.70
N ARG A 126 10.37 -8.85 -19.10
CA ARG A 126 9.04 -8.85 -19.73
C ARG A 126 8.80 -7.57 -20.51
#